data_AF-A0A1H3LK52-F1
#
_entry.id   AF-A0A1H3LK52-F1
#
_cell.length_a   1.000
_cell.length_b   1.000
_cell.length_c   1.000
_cell.angle_alpha   90.00
_cell.angle_beta   90.00
_cell.angle_gamma   90.00
#
_symmetry.space_group_name_H-M   'P 1'
#
loop_
_entity.id
_entity.type
_entity.pdbx_description
1 polymer ?
#
loop_
_entity_poly.entity_id
_entity_poly.type
_entity_poly.pdbx_seq_one_letter_code
_entity_poly.pdbx_strand_id
1 'polypeptide(L)'
;MPDAVRLVSQYSGKKIRLAQEVQGTISLASTDPLSSDEVFTLFQKSLQERGLLLVHGDGNAYQVSAARSETAKRRYVGAIFAFEQRAQAIVSRLRAADGEAEVLASDDPAEQGFSVVLLYRDSTEGYQAMISAVERAGLNNLIATPTLPAAFPVQEK
;
A
#
# COMPACT_ATOMS: atom_id res chain seq x y z
N MET A 1 -9.90 16.72 -14.42
CA MET A 1 -9.56 16.49 -13.00
C MET A 1 -9.16 17.79 -12.31
N PRO A 2 -8.23 18.61 -12.85
CA PRO A 2 -7.85 19.88 -12.21
C PRO A 2 -9.03 20.82 -11.97
N ASP A 3 -9.97 20.88 -12.92
CA ASP A 3 -11.17 21.72 -12.79
C ASP A 3 -12.09 21.29 -11.66
N ALA A 4 -12.30 19.98 -11.51
CA ALA A 4 -13.13 19.44 -10.43
C ALA A 4 -12.48 19.67 -9.06
N VAL A 5 -11.16 19.49 -8.95
CA VAL A 5 -10.40 19.80 -7.72
C VAL A 5 -10.55 21.26 -7.35
N ARG A 6 -10.41 22.17 -8.33
CA ARG A 6 -10.58 23.61 -8.13
C ARG A 6 -12.00 23.95 -7.67
N LEU A 7 -13.00 23.37 -8.32
CA LEU A 7 -14.41 23.58 -7.99
C LEU A 7 -14.72 23.12 -6.57
N VAL A 8 -14.37 21.88 -6.22
CA VAL A 8 -14.62 21.34 -4.88
C VAL A 8 -13.85 22.13 -3.82
N SER A 9 -12.61 22.57 -4.10
CA SER A 9 -11.84 23.42 -3.18
C SER A 9 -12.55 24.75 -2.90
N GLN A 10 -13.16 25.36 -3.91
CA GLN A 10 -13.91 26.61 -3.77
C GLN A 10 -15.20 26.43 -2.97
N TYR A 11 -15.99 25.39 -3.25
CA TYR A 11 -17.28 25.16 -2.59
C TYR A 11 -17.15 24.60 -1.17
N SER A 12 -16.13 23.77 -0.91
CA SER A 12 -15.90 23.16 0.40
C SER A 12 -15.04 24.02 1.34
N GLY A 13 -14.36 25.04 0.81
CA GLY A 13 -13.35 25.83 1.54
C GLY A 13 -12.06 25.06 1.87
N LYS A 14 -11.92 23.82 1.40
CA LYS A 14 -10.77 22.94 1.68
C LYS A 14 -9.66 23.17 0.65
N LYS A 15 -8.39 23.15 1.06
CA LYS A 15 -7.26 23.28 0.12
C LYS A 15 -6.92 21.92 -0.46
N ILE A 16 -7.39 21.62 -1.68
CA ILE A 16 -7.19 20.32 -2.31
C ILE A 16 -6.08 20.41 -3.35
N ARG A 17 -5.07 19.54 -3.23
CA ARG A 17 -3.97 19.39 -4.19
C ARG A 17 -4.12 18.11 -4.99
N LEU A 18 -3.66 18.12 -6.23
CA LEU A 18 -3.65 16.95 -7.10
C LEU A 18 -2.20 16.46 -7.26
N ALA A 19 -1.93 15.19 -6.98
CA ALA A 19 -0.63 14.60 -7.28
C ALA A 19 -0.39 14.58 -8.81
N GLN A 20 0.87 14.77 -9.24
CA GLN A 20 1.23 14.89 -10.67
C GLN A 20 0.85 13.66 -11.51
N GLU A 21 0.78 12.50 -10.87
CA GLU A 21 0.41 11.21 -11.47
C GLU A 21 -1.10 11.04 -11.73
N VAL A 22 -1.95 11.89 -11.14
CA VAL A 22 -3.41 11.76 -11.27
C VAL A 22 -3.91 12.54 -12.48
N GLN A 23 -4.26 11.80 -13.54
CA GLN A 23 -4.82 12.36 -14.77
C GLN A 23 -6.27 11.89 -15.02
N GLY A 24 -7.01 12.64 -15.83
CA GLY A 24 -8.35 12.26 -16.29
C GLY A 24 -9.43 13.30 -15.98
N THR A 25 -10.69 12.88 -16.05
CA THR A 25 -11.88 13.73 -15.87
C THR A 25 -12.81 13.06 -14.88
N ILE A 26 -13.27 13.78 -13.85
CA ILE A 26 -14.25 13.25 -12.89
C ILE A 26 -15.57 13.99 -13.11
N SER A 27 -16.68 13.28 -13.04
CA SER A 27 -18.01 13.85 -13.19
C SER A 27 -18.64 13.94 -11.81
N LEU A 28 -18.98 15.15 -11.39
CA LEU A 28 -19.69 15.42 -10.15
C LEU A 28 -21.09 15.88 -10.55
N ALA A 29 -22.00 14.93 -10.73
CA ALA A 29 -23.38 15.20 -11.08
C ALA A 29 -24.26 15.03 -9.83
N SER A 30 -25.09 16.04 -9.55
CA SER A 30 -26.15 15.98 -8.56
C SER A 30 -27.40 16.63 -9.14
N THR A 31 -28.54 16.01 -8.92
CA THR A 31 -29.86 16.55 -9.27
C THR A 31 -30.38 17.54 -8.24
N ASP A 32 -29.86 17.45 -7.02
CA ASP A 32 -30.28 18.26 -5.87
C ASP A 32 -29.20 19.27 -5.50
N PRO A 33 -29.58 20.45 -4.96
CA PRO A 33 -28.63 21.42 -4.44
C PRO A 33 -27.85 20.81 -3.27
N LEU A 34 -26.52 20.82 -3.39
CA LEU A 34 -25.61 20.25 -2.40
C LEU A 34 -25.05 21.35 -1.47
N SER A 35 -24.97 21.04 -0.19
CA SER A 35 -24.19 21.81 0.78
C SER A 35 -22.67 21.63 0.57
N SER A 36 -21.87 22.49 1.22
CA SER A 36 -20.40 22.43 1.20
C SER A 36 -19.85 21.04 1.53
N ASP A 37 -20.40 20.40 2.57
CA ASP A 37 -19.95 19.06 3.02
C ASP A 37 -20.42 17.96 2.08
N GLU A 38 -21.60 18.09 1.47
CA GLU A 38 -22.12 17.12 0.51
C GLU A 38 -21.34 17.16 -0.81
N VAL A 39 -20.94 18.35 -1.28
CA VAL A 39 -20.03 18.48 -2.44
C VAL A 39 -18.70 17.76 -2.17
N PHE A 40 -18.16 17.91 -0.97
CA PHE A 40 -16.91 17.25 -0.59
C PHE A 40 -17.06 15.73 -0.48
N THR A 41 -18.18 15.27 0.10
CA THR A 41 -18.50 13.85 0.22
C THR A 41 -18.69 13.19 -1.14
N LEU A 42 -19.42 13.85 -2.05
CA LEU A 42 -19.61 13.39 -3.42
C LEU A 42 -18.25 13.27 -4.14
N PHE A 43 -17.40 14.28 -3.99
CA PHE A 43 -16.05 14.25 -4.56
C PHE A 43 -15.21 13.08 -4.05
N GLN A 44 -15.22 12.82 -2.73
CA GLN A 44 -14.51 11.67 -2.15
C GLN A 44 -15.02 10.34 -2.73
N LYS A 45 -16.34 10.19 -2.87
CA LYS A 45 -16.94 8.98 -3.44
C LYS A 45 -16.54 8.78 -4.91
N SER A 46 -16.61 9.83 -5.73
CA SER A 46 -16.21 9.75 -7.13
C SER A 46 -14.71 9.46 -7.30
N LEU A 47 -13.87 9.89 -6.36
CA LEU A 47 -12.44 9.53 -6.34
C LEU A 47 -12.27 8.04 -6.06
N GLN A 48 -12.97 7.50 -5.06
CA GLN A 48 -12.92 6.08 -4.73
C GLN A 48 -13.37 5.18 -5.88
N GLU A 49 -14.44 5.56 -6.60
CA GLU A 49 -14.92 4.85 -7.80
C GLU A 49 -13.87 4.76 -8.91
N ARG A 50 -12.86 5.65 -8.88
CA ARG A 50 -11.74 5.68 -9.83
C ARG A 50 -10.45 5.10 -9.27
N GLY A 51 -10.51 4.47 -8.09
CA GLY A 51 -9.30 3.98 -7.41
C GLY A 51 -8.35 5.11 -7.03
N LEU A 52 -8.87 6.28 -6.68
CA LEU A 52 -8.10 7.42 -6.18
C LEU A 52 -8.40 7.61 -4.70
N LEU A 53 -7.43 8.11 -3.95
CA LEU A 53 -7.55 8.40 -2.52
C LEU A 53 -7.45 9.89 -2.26
N LEU A 54 -8.23 10.36 -1.29
CA LEU A 54 -8.13 11.69 -0.75
C LEU A 54 -7.44 11.62 0.62
N VAL A 55 -6.17 11.97 0.66
CA VAL A 55 -5.35 11.94 1.88
C VAL A 55 -5.48 13.29 2.59
N HIS A 56 -5.82 13.26 3.87
CA HIS A 56 -5.82 14.45 4.72
C HIS A 56 -4.37 14.83 5.06
N GLY A 57 -3.98 16.08 4.78
CA GLY A 57 -2.67 16.63 5.14
C GLY A 57 -2.73 17.43 6.44
N ASP A 58 -1.86 18.43 6.59
CA ASP A 58 -1.88 19.32 7.74
C ASP A 58 -2.99 20.38 7.64
N GLY A 59 -3.74 20.55 8.73
CA GLY A 59 -4.81 21.56 8.82
C GLY A 59 -5.97 21.25 7.88
N ASN A 60 -6.37 22.21 7.04
CA ASN A 60 -7.49 22.07 6.10
C ASN A 60 -7.03 21.71 4.67
N ALA A 61 -5.89 21.02 4.56
CA ALA A 61 -5.29 20.62 3.30
C ALA A 61 -5.56 19.14 3.00
N TYR A 62 -5.86 18.83 1.75
CA TYR A 62 -6.10 17.49 1.25
C TYR A 62 -5.29 17.25 -0.02
N GLN A 63 -4.88 16.01 -0.25
CA GLN A 63 -4.17 15.61 -1.44
C GLN A 63 -4.89 14.43 -2.11
N VAL A 64 -5.25 14.62 -3.38
CA VAL A 64 -5.70 13.54 -4.25
C VAL A 64 -4.46 12.81 -4.75
N SER A 65 -4.37 11.53 -4.42
CA SER A 65 -3.33 10.64 -4.92
C SER A 65 -4.00 9.49 -5.66
N ALA A 66 -3.26 8.83 -6.54
CA ALA A 66 -3.67 7.48 -6.92
C ALA A 66 -3.85 6.69 -5.64
N ALA A 67 -4.87 5.83 -5.56
CA ALA A 67 -4.72 4.71 -4.67
C ALA A 67 -3.48 4.00 -5.20
N ARG A 68 -2.30 4.29 -4.62
CA ARG A 68 -1.35 3.22 -4.40
C ARG A 68 -2.22 2.23 -3.68
N SER A 69 -2.66 1.21 -4.40
CA SER A 69 -3.27 0.09 -3.75
C SER A 69 -2.30 -0.21 -2.62
N GLU A 70 -2.72 0.04 -1.38
CA GLU A 70 -2.45 -0.93 -0.34
C GLU A 70 -3.17 -2.19 -0.82
N THR A 71 -2.63 -2.79 -1.90
CA THR A 71 -2.89 -4.14 -2.32
C THR A 71 -2.74 -4.90 -1.05
N ALA A 72 -3.83 -5.51 -0.58
CA ALA A 72 -3.84 -6.32 0.63
C ALA A 72 -2.50 -7.05 0.71
N LYS A 73 -1.66 -6.64 1.67
CA LYS A 73 -0.31 -7.18 1.77
C LYS A 73 -0.43 -8.47 2.55
N ARG A 74 -0.05 -9.57 1.92
CA ARG A 74 0.12 -10.81 2.65
C ARG A 74 1.39 -10.70 3.47
N ARG A 75 1.29 -11.18 4.71
CA ARG A 75 2.38 -11.30 5.67
C ARG A 75 2.77 -12.77 5.70
N TYR A 76 4.06 -13.06 5.59
CA TYR A 76 4.59 -14.41 5.72
C TYR A 76 5.83 -14.42 6.59
N VAL A 77 5.84 -15.26 7.63
CA VAL A 77 7.02 -15.45 8.48
C VAL A 77 8.03 -16.28 7.70
N GLY A 78 9.09 -15.63 7.22
CA GLY A 78 10.13 -16.28 6.44
C GLY A 78 11.21 -16.95 7.30
N ALA A 79 11.50 -16.38 8.47
CA ALA A 79 12.48 -16.91 9.41
C ALA A 79 12.27 -16.35 10.81
N ILE A 80 12.75 -17.07 11.82
CA ILE A 80 12.78 -16.62 13.22
C ILE A 80 14.24 -16.62 13.68
N PHE A 81 14.67 -15.51 14.27
CA PHE A 81 16.01 -15.33 14.81
C PHE A 81 15.97 -15.11 16.31
N ALA A 82 16.92 -15.68 17.05
CA ALA A 82 17.04 -15.47 18.49
C ALA A 82 17.44 -14.02 18.87
N PHE A 83 18.02 -13.26 17.93
CA PHE A 83 18.54 -11.91 18.18
C PHE A 83 17.95 -10.89 17.22
N GLU A 84 17.45 -9.77 17.75
CA GLU A 84 16.84 -8.69 16.98
C GLU A 84 17.80 -8.12 15.94
N GLN A 85 19.05 -7.85 16.34
CA GLN A 85 20.05 -7.26 15.45
C GLN A 85 20.26 -8.10 14.20
N ARG A 86 20.18 -9.42 14.32
CA ARG A 86 20.28 -10.34 13.18
C ARG A 86 19.04 -10.23 12.30
N ALA A 87 17.84 -10.24 12.87
CA ALA A 87 16.59 -10.05 12.11
C ALA A 87 16.57 -8.69 11.37
N GLN A 88 17.01 -7.61 12.02
CA GLN A 88 17.10 -6.27 11.43
C GLN A 88 18.11 -6.20 10.28
N ALA A 89 19.28 -6.87 10.42
CA ALA A 89 20.26 -6.95 9.35
C ALA A 89 19.71 -7.67 8.11
N ILE A 90 18.91 -8.73 8.33
CA ILE A 90 18.22 -9.46 7.27
C ILE A 90 17.16 -8.58 6.58
N VAL A 91 16.30 -7.90 7.35
CA VAL A 91 15.29 -6.97 6.80
C VAL A 91 15.94 -5.84 6.00
N SER A 92 17.05 -5.29 6.50
CA SER A 92 17.79 -4.23 5.79
C SER A 92 18.31 -4.70 4.44
N ARG A 93 18.81 -5.94 4.37
CA ARG A 93 19.24 -6.56 3.10
C ARG A 93 18.07 -6.80 2.14
N LEU A 94 16.93 -7.27 2.63
CA LEU A 94 15.73 -7.43 1.80
C LEU A 94 15.28 -6.09 1.21
N ARG A 95 15.24 -5.03 2.03
CA ARG A 95 14.87 -3.68 1.57
C ARG A 95 15.85 -3.12 0.55
N ALA A 96 17.14 -3.37 0.71
CA ALA A 96 18.16 -3.01 -0.27
C ALA A 96 18.01 -3.77 -1.61
N ALA A 97 17.32 -4.91 -1.61
CA ALA A 97 17.00 -5.71 -2.79
C ALA A 97 15.58 -5.46 -3.32
N ASP A 98 14.98 -4.31 -3.01
CA ASP A 98 13.61 -3.91 -3.36
C ASP A 98 12.50 -4.80 -2.76
N GLY A 99 12.82 -5.58 -1.72
CA GLY A 99 11.86 -6.37 -0.96
C GLY A 99 11.21 -5.56 0.17
N GLU A 100 9.96 -5.90 0.49
CA GLU A 100 9.30 -5.35 1.68
C GLU A 100 9.32 -6.39 2.81
N ALA A 101 9.87 -5.99 3.96
CA ALA A 101 9.93 -6.85 5.14
C ALA A 101 9.98 -6.03 6.44
N GLU A 102 9.58 -6.67 7.53
CA GLU A 102 9.58 -6.12 8.89
C GLU A 102 10.04 -7.16 9.90
N VAL A 103 10.50 -6.68 11.06
CA VAL A 103 10.82 -7.52 12.22
C VAL A 103 9.66 -7.44 13.18
N LEU A 104 9.14 -8.59 13.61
CA LEU A 104 8.19 -8.70 14.70
C LEU A 104 8.84 -9.43 15.87
N ALA A 105 8.85 -8.80 17.05
CA ALA A 105 9.10 -9.52 18.29
C ALA A 105 7.91 -10.43 18.59
N SER A 106 8.15 -11.58 19.22
CA SER A 106 7.04 -12.36 19.78
C SER A 106 6.38 -11.57 20.90
N ASP A 107 5.05 -11.56 20.93
CA ASP A 107 4.27 -11.00 22.04
C ASP A 107 4.27 -11.95 23.26
N ASP A 108 4.71 -13.20 23.11
CA ASP A 108 4.84 -14.17 24.19
C ASP A 108 6.24 -14.07 24.84
N PRO A 109 6.35 -13.71 26.13
CA PRO A 109 7.63 -13.63 26.84
C PRO A 109 8.36 -14.99 26.97
N ALA A 110 7.67 -16.12 26.75
CA ALA A 110 8.29 -17.45 26.70
C ALA A 110 8.92 -17.76 25.32
N GLU A 111 8.47 -17.11 24.25
CA GLU A 111 9.04 -17.25 22.91
C GLU A 111 10.08 -16.16 22.66
N GLN A 112 11.33 -16.45 23.01
CA GLN A 112 12.43 -15.53 22.71
C GLN A 112 12.82 -15.64 21.22
N GLY A 113 12.18 -14.82 20.38
CA GLY A 113 12.42 -14.80 18.95
C GLY A 113 11.95 -13.53 18.25
N PHE A 114 12.67 -13.20 17.17
CA PHE A 114 12.39 -12.08 16.28
C PHE A 114 12.10 -12.65 14.89
N SER A 115 10.85 -12.53 14.48
CA SER A 115 10.36 -13.00 13.19
C SER A 115 10.68 -11.99 12.10
N VAL A 116 11.31 -12.45 11.02
CA VAL A 116 11.39 -11.70 9.76
C VAL A 116 10.14 -12.01 8.95
N VAL A 117 9.29 -10.99 8.81
CA VAL A 117 8.03 -11.10 8.07
C VAL A 117 8.21 -10.45 6.70
N LEU A 118 8.00 -11.25 5.67
CA LEU A 118 7.95 -10.82 4.28
C LEU A 118 6.56 -10.22 4.01
N LEU A 119 6.56 -9.05 3.37
CA LEU A 119 5.36 -8.34 2.96
C LEU A 119 5.30 -8.36 1.43
N TYR A 120 4.20 -8.84 0.88
CA TYR A 120 4.03 -8.85 -0.58
C TYR A 120 2.58 -8.58 -0.97
N ARG A 121 2.40 -8.00 -2.15
CA ARG A 121 1.06 -7.75 -2.70
C ARG A 121 0.36 -9.08 -2.96
N ASP A 122 -0.90 -9.20 -2.58
CA ASP A 122 -1.73 -10.39 -2.88
C ASP A 122 -2.03 -10.51 -4.38
N SER A 123 -1.01 -10.88 -5.15
CA SER A 123 -0.97 -10.98 -6.62
C SER A 123 0.20 -11.86 -7.03
N THR A 124 0.15 -12.45 -8.21
CA THR A 124 1.25 -13.26 -8.76
C THR A 124 2.53 -12.44 -8.90
N GLU A 125 2.44 -11.20 -9.38
CA GLU A 125 3.58 -10.30 -9.54
C GLU A 125 4.19 -9.91 -8.19
N GLY A 126 3.34 -9.62 -7.19
CA GLY A 126 3.80 -9.31 -5.83
C GLY A 126 4.55 -10.47 -5.19
N TYR A 127 4.03 -11.68 -5.37
CA TYR A 127 4.67 -12.90 -4.90
C TYR A 127 6.00 -13.18 -5.63
N GLN A 128 6.06 -13.04 -6.96
CA GLN A 128 7.30 -13.21 -7.73
C GLN A 128 8.36 -12.14 -7.37
N ALA A 129 7.92 -10.90 -7.15
CA ALA A 129 8.80 -9.82 -6.72
C ALA A 129 9.43 -10.11 -5.35
N MET A 130 8.65 -10.65 -4.41
CA MET A 130 9.15 -11.08 -3.10
C MET A 130 10.21 -12.20 -3.23
N ILE A 131 9.94 -13.25 -4.01
CA ILE A 131 10.94 -14.31 -4.24
C ILE A 131 12.23 -13.73 -4.84
N SER A 132 12.09 -12.91 -5.88
CA SER A 132 13.22 -12.29 -6.55
C SER A 132 14.05 -11.41 -5.60
N ALA A 133 13.40 -10.74 -4.64
CA ALA A 133 14.08 -9.92 -3.64
C ALA A 133 14.86 -10.78 -2.63
N VAL A 134 14.31 -11.92 -2.20
CA VAL A 134 15.01 -12.90 -1.33
C VAL A 134 16.24 -13.45 -2.05
N GLU A 135 16.12 -13.77 -3.34
CA GLU A 135 17.21 -14.25 -4.19
C GLU A 135 18.30 -13.20 -4.40
N ARG A 136 17.91 -11.97 -4.77
CA ARG A 136 18.84 -10.85 -4.93
C ARG A 136 19.57 -10.50 -3.63
N ALA A 137 18.91 -10.66 -2.48
CA ALA A 137 19.53 -10.48 -1.17
C ALA A 137 20.45 -11.65 -0.77
N GLY A 138 20.46 -12.76 -1.53
CA GLY A 138 21.24 -13.97 -1.22
C GLY A 138 20.72 -14.70 0.02
N LEU A 139 19.42 -14.61 0.30
CA LEU A 139 18.82 -15.07 1.55
C LEU A 139 18.05 -16.40 1.43
N ASN A 140 18.12 -17.06 0.27
CA ASN A 140 17.39 -18.30 -0.05
C ASN A 140 17.65 -19.45 0.93
N ASN A 141 18.82 -19.46 1.57
CA ASN A 141 19.21 -20.48 2.55
C ASN A 141 18.79 -20.14 3.98
N LEU A 142 18.32 -18.91 4.22
CA LEU A 142 18.02 -18.37 5.55
C LEU A 142 16.54 -17.98 5.70
N ILE A 143 15.86 -17.68 4.61
CA ILE A 143 14.47 -17.29 4.57
C ILE A 143 13.70 -18.33 3.75
N ALA A 144 12.74 -18.96 4.40
CA ALA A 144 11.73 -19.73 3.68
C ALA A 144 10.84 -18.77 2.90
N THR A 145 10.51 -19.14 1.67
CA THR A 145 9.46 -18.48 0.89
C THR A 145 8.21 -19.36 0.93
N PRO A 146 7.00 -18.78 0.99
CA PRO A 146 5.78 -19.57 0.91
C PRO A 146 5.75 -20.32 -0.43
N THR A 147 5.31 -21.58 -0.47
CA THR A 147 4.96 -22.24 -1.73
C THR A 147 3.72 -21.58 -2.33
N LEU A 148 3.70 -21.36 -3.65
CA LEU A 148 2.59 -20.72 -4.38
C LEU A 148 1.24 -21.26 -3.91
N PRO A 149 0.34 -20.40 -3.40
CA PRO A 149 -1.05 -20.80 -3.20
C PRO A 149 -1.62 -21.23 -4.56
N ALA A 150 -2.26 -22.40 -4.61
CA ALA A 150 -2.90 -22.94 -5.82
C ALA A 150 -3.98 -22.03 -6.45
N ALA A 151 -4.30 -20.90 -5.81
CA ALA A 151 -5.29 -19.91 -6.23
C ALA A 151 -4.76 -18.82 -7.18
N PHE A 152 -3.47 -18.82 -7.53
CA PHE A 152 -2.97 -17.95 -8.60
C PHE A 152 -3.09 -18.71 -9.93
N PRO A 153 -4.11 -18.45 -10.77
CA PRO A 153 -4.18 -19.11 -12.06
C PRO A 153 -2.93 -18.74 -12.83
N VAL A 154 -2.18 -19.77 -13.24
CA VAL A 154 -1.16 -19.63 -14.26
C VAL A 154 -1.89 -19.18 -15.52
N GLN A 155 -1.85 -17.89 -15.84
CA GLN A 155 -2.18 -17.46 -17.19
C GLN A 155 -1.03 -17.92 -18.08
N GLU A 156 -1.12 -19.17 -18.53
CA GLU A 156 -0.38 -19.63 -19.70
C GLU A 156 -0.78 -18.73 -20.87
N LYS A 157 0.24 -18.13 -21.49
CA LYS A 157 0.12 -17.28 -22.66
C LYS A 157 0.31 -18.11 -23.91
#